data_AF-A0ABD0MXZ3-F1
#
_entry.id   AF-A0ABD0MXZ3-F1
#
_cell.length_a   1.000
_cell.length_b   1.000
_cell.length_c   1.000
_cell.angle_alpha   90.00
_cell.angle_beta   90.00
_cell.angle_gamma   90.00
#
_symmetry.space_group_name_H-M   'P 1'
#
loop_
_entity.id
_entity.type
_entity.pdbx_description
1 polymer ?
#
loop_
_entity_poly.entity_id
_entity_poly.type
_entity_poly.pdbx_seq_one_letter_code
_entity_poly.pdbx_strand_id
1 'polypeptide(L)' 'YMYGPLRFSRSDAVALTIQRGRDFGLPSYNQIRESLNMRPVNSWDEINPKLNNTQ' A
#
# COMPACT_ATOMS: atom_id res chain seq x y z
N TYR A 1 8.27 15.40 -2.49
CA TYR A 1 8.11 15.58 -3.95
C TYR A 1 9.42 15.14 -4.63
N MET A 2 9.38 14.25 -5.65
CA MET A 2 10.56 13.53 -6.21
C MET A 2 10.79 13.87 -7.69
N TYR A 3 12.05 14.06 -8.09
CA TYR A 3 12.44 14.28 -9.49
C TYR A 3 11.98 13.11 -10.36
N GLY A 4 11.17 13.42 -11.37
CA GLY A 4 10.60 12.42 -12.27
C GLY A 4 11.60 11.97 -13.34
N PRO A 5 11.35 10.84 -14.02
CA PRO A 5 12.08 10.51 -15.23
C PRO A 5 11.85 11.62 -16.27
N LEU A 6 12.90 11.95 -17.05
CA LEU A 6 13.08 13.07 -18.01
C LEU A 6 11.85 13.76 -18.63
N ARG A 7 10.71 13.08 -18.76
CA ARG A 7 9.45 13.58 -19.31
C ARG A 7 8.68 14.52 -18.38
N PHE A 8 8.78 14.34 -17.07
CA PHE A 8 8.15 15.23 -16.09
C PHE A 8 9.17 15.70 -15.08
N SER A 9 9.19 17.01 -14.80
CA SER A 9 10.05 17.54 -13.74
C SER A 9 9.77 16.84 -12.40
N ARG A 10 8.51 16.43 -12.20
CA ARG A 10 7.89 16.04 -10.95
C ARG A 10 7.15 14.69 -11.02
N SER A 11 7.35 13.80 -10.03
CA SER A 11 6.61 12.55 -9.84
C SER A 11 6.23 12.30 -8.38
N ASP A 12 5.12 11.57 -8.18
CA ASP A 12 4.65 11.09 -6.88
C ASP A 12 5.36 9.78 -6.51
N ALA A 13 6.15 9.83 -5.43
CA ALA A 13 6.93 8.69 -4.97
C ALA A 13 6.07 7.54 -4.45
N VAL A 14 4.94 7.85 -3.82
CA VAL A 14 4.00 6.83 -3.30
C VAL A 14 3.31 6.14 -4.47
N ALA A 15 2.84 6.92 -5.45
CA ALA A 15 2.24 6.36 -6.66
C ALA A 15 3.23 5.46 -7.43
N LEU A 16 4.48 5.90 -7.61
CA LEU A 16 5.53 5.09 -8.25
C LEU A 16 5.80 3.77 -7.50
N THR A 17 5.79 3.81 -6.17
CA THR A 17 6.01 2.61 -5.34
C THR A 17 4.86 1.61 -5.51
N ILE A 18 3.61 2.09 -5.52
CA ILE A 18 2.43 1.23 -5.75
C ILE A 18 2.49 0.60 -7.14
N GLN A 19 2.81 1.38 -8.19
CA GLN A 19 2.88 0.84 -9.55
C GLN A 19 3.99 -0.21 -9.69
N ARG A 20 5.19 0.04 -9.14
CA ARG A 20 6.27 -0.97 -9.10
C ARG A 20 5.85 -2.24 -8.36
N GLY A 21 5.11 -2.09 -7.26
CA GLY A 21 4.56 -3.24 -6.54
C GLY A 21 3.64 -4.10 -7.41
N ARG A 22 2.84 -3.47 -8.28
CA ARG A 22 1.98 -4.18 -9.25
C ARG A 22 2.81 -4.85 -10.34
N ASP A 23 3.80 -4.15 -10.89
CA ASP A 23 4.69 -4.67 -11.93
C ASP A 23 5.49 -5.90 -11.44
N PHE A 24 5.89 -5.92 -10.17
CA PHE A 24 6.58 -7.06 -9.54
C PHE A 24 5.62 -8.16 -9.04
N GLY A 25 4.32 -7.98 -9.18
CA GLY A 25 3.33 -8.97 -8.73
C GLY A 25 3.30 -9.14 -7.21
N LEU A 26 3.48 -8.06 -6.45
CA LEU A 26 3.38 -8.14 -4.99
C LEU A 26 1.99 -8.67 -4.58
N PRO A 27 1.94 -9.58 -3.58
CA PRO A 27 0.70 -10.14 -3.08
C PRO A 27 -0.17 -9.09 -2.37
N SER A 28 -1.46 -9.41 -2.23
CA SER A 28 -2.41 -8.57 -1.51
C SER A 28 -2.11 -8.49 -0.01
N TYR A 29 -2.72 -7.49 0.65
CA TYR A 29 -2.56 -7.25 2.08
C TYR A 29 -2.85 -8.50 2.93
N ASN A 30 -3.97 -9.19 2.67
CA ASN A 30 -4.32 -10.40 3.42
C ASN A 30 -3.42 -11.59 3.08
N GLN A 31 -3.00 -11.76 1.81
CA GLN A 31 -2.05 -12.82 1.44
C GLN A 31 -0.72 -12.68 2.19
N ILE A 32 -0.18 -11.47 2.33
CA ILE A 32 1.02 -11.24 3.14
C ILE A 32 0.77 -11.57 4.61
N ARG A 33 -0.36 -11.12 5.18
CA ARG A 33 -0.71 -11.40 6.58
C ARG A 33 -0.75 -12.90 6.85
N GLU A 34 -1.44 -13.66 6.00
CA GLU A 34 -1.52 -15.12 6.10
C GLU A 34 -0.13 -15.76 5.98
N SER A 35 0.69 -15.33 5.03
CA SER A 35 2.07 -15.84 4.86
C SER A 35 2.97 -15.58 6.09
N LEU A 36 2.64 -14.57 6.89
CA LEU A 36 3.31 -14.21 8.13
C LEU A 36 2.61 -14.75 9.38
N ASN A 37 1.66 -15.70 9.23
CA ASN A 37 0.85 -16.27 10.31
C ASN A 37 0.02 -15.23 11.10
N MET A 38 -0.34 -14.12 10.45
CA MET A 38 -1.25 -13.12 11.00
C MET A 38 -2.68 -13.42 10.55
N ARG A 39 -3.65 -13.08 11.40
CA ARG A 39 -5.08 -13.20 11.03
C ARG A 39 -5.42 -12.26 9.86
N PRO A 40 -6.12 -12.71 8.82
CA PRO A 40 -6.61 -11.82 7.77
C PRO A 40 -7.61 -10.81 8.35
N VAL A 41 -7.73 -9.68 7.68
CA VAL A 41 -8.68 -8.63 8.03
C VAL A 41 -9.96 -8.80 7.18
N ASN A 42 -11.13 -8.78 7.82
CA ASN A 42 -12.41 -9.06 7.17
C ASN A 42 -13.26 -7.80 6.92
N SER A 43 -12.92 -6.68 7.55
CA SER A 43 -13.59 -5.39 7.38
C SER A 43 -12.57 -4.25 7.31
N TRP A 44 -12.91 -3.14 6.66
CA TRP A 44 -11.97 -2.01 6.51
C TRP A 44 -11.61 -1.36 7.85
N ASP A 45 -12.56 -1.35 8.80
CA ASP A 45 -12.42 -0.76 10.13
C ASP A 45 -11.33 -1.46 10.99
N GLU A 46 -11.12 -2.76 10.75
CA GLU A 46 -10.13 -3.58 11.45
C GLU A 46 -8.68 -3.28 11.06
N ILE A 47 -8.44 -2.66 9.89
CA ILE A 47 -7.08 -2.36 9.40
C ILE A 47 -6.35 -1.42 10.36
N ASN A 48 -7.06 -0.41 10.87
CA ASN A 48 -6.54 0.52 11.87
C ASN A 48 -7.70 1.10 12.70
N PRO A 49 -8.10 0.44 13.82
CA PRO A 49 -9.22 0.87 14.63
C PRO A 49 -9.06 2.27 15.25
N LYS A 50 -7.81 2.70 15.52
CA LYS A 50 -7.54 4.04 16.05
C LYS A 50 -7.79 5.13 15.01
N LEU A 51 -7.37 4.88 13.77
CA LEU A 51 -7.65 5.80 12.66
C LEU A 51 -9.13 5.84 12.31
N ASN A 52 -9.82 4.69 12.39
CA ASN A 52 -11.25 4.65 12.12
C ASN A 52 -12.08 5.39 13.20
N ASN A 53 -11.64 5.34 14.45
CA ASN A 53 -12.27 6.04 15.57
C ASN A 53 -11.74 7.48 15.71
N THR A 54 -11.74 8.25 14.62
CA THR A 54 -11.43 9.67 14.67
C THR A 54 -12.70 10.42 15.10
N GLN A 55 -12.85 10.66 16.40
CA GLN A 55 -13.74 11.71 16.94
C GLN A 55 -12.99 13.04 17.00
#